data_AF-A0A967V5E4-F1
#
_entry.id   AF-A0A967V5E4-F1
#
_cell.length_a   1.000
_cell.length_b   1.000
_cell.length_c   1.000
_cell.angle_alpha   90.00
_cell.angle_beta   90.00
_cell.angle_gamma   90.00
#
_symmetry.space_group_name_H-M   'P 1'
#
loop_
_entity.id
_entity.type
_entity.pdbx_description
1 polymer ?
#
loop_
_entity_poly.entity_id
_entity_poly.type
_entity_poly.pdbx_seq_one_letter_code
_entity_poly.pdbx_strand_id
1 'polypeptide(L)'
;LFQIWHSSQTGPNQLNFVGFKNKEADDLIIKIRQEYDHDQQVGYCHRLHEIIAHEQPYTFLYVGKWTAILDKRIFIRQVDDNGKISYTKITPTKTGNYSFYFNKWIKLAQMPEKTP
;
A
#
# COMPACT_ATOMS: atom_id res chain seq x y z
N LEU A 1 5.56 2.06 9.63
CA LEU A 1 6.83 1.56 10.19
C LEU A 1 7.16 2.21 11.53
N PHE A 2 7.47 3.52 11.58
CA PHE A 2 7.90 4.20 12.81
C PHE A 2 6.95 4.03 14.01
N GLN A 3 5.66 4.36 13.87
CA GLN A 3 4.72 4.32 15.00
C GLN A 3 4.56 2.94 15.65
N ILE A 4 4.75 1.87 14.89
CA ILE A 4 4.51 0.49 15.33
C ILE A 4 5.82 -0.17 15.80
N TRP A 5 6.94 0.14 15.14
CA TRP A 5 8.19 -0.60 15.29
C TRP A 5 9.35 0.19 15.90
N HIS A 6 9.27 1.52 15.98
CA HIS A 6 10.35 2.31 16.54
C HIS A 6 10.29 2.31 18.07
N SER A 7 11.44 2.18 18.74
CA SER A 7 11.54 2.07 20.20
C SER A 7 11.04 3.32 20.94
N SER A 8 11.08 4.49 20.31
CA SER A 8 10.53 5.73 20.88
C SER A 8 9.00 5.73 20.97
N GLN A 9 8.33 4.74 20.37
CA GLN A 9 6.87 4.66 20.29
C GLN A 9 6.30 3.65 21.30
N THR A 10 7.04 3.31 22.36
CA THR A 10 6.57 2.39 23.42
C THR A 10 5.90 3.11 24.61
N GLY A 11 5.67 4.42 24.51
CA GLY A 11 5.10 5.23 25.59
C GLY A 11 3.57 5.16 25.69
N PRO A 12 2.96 5.83 26.70
CA PRO A 12 1.51 5.96 26.80
C PRO A 12 0.90 6.56 25.52
N ASN A 13 -0.23 6.01 25.06
CA ASN A 13 -0.94 6.41 23.84
C ASN A 13 -0.14 6.27 22.52
N GLN A 14 0.92 5.46 22.50
CA GLN A 14 1.66 5.12 21.29
C GLN A 14 1.22 3.77 20.72
N LEU A 15 1.60 3.49 19.46
CA LEU A 15 1.11 2.31 18.73
C LEU A 15 2.03 1.07 18.83
N ASN A 16 3.21 1.19 19.45
CA ASN A 16 4.05 0.02 19.76
C ASN A 16 3.65 -0.57 21.12
N PHE A 17 2.48 -1.22 21.15
CA PHE A 17 1.89 -1.78 22.36
C PHE A 17 2.70 -2.93 22.97
N VAL A 18 3.45 -3.66 22.14
CA VAL A 18 4.27 -4.81 22.55
C VAL A 18 5.60 -4.40 23.17
N GLY A 19 5.95 -3.10 23.13
CA GLY A 19 7.20 -2.61 23.71
C GLY A 19 8.44 -3.05 22.93
N PHE A 20 8.31 -3.32 21.63
CA PHE A 20 9.42 -3.77 20.78
C PHE A 20 10.53 -2.71 20.73
N LYS A 21 11.78 -3.11 20.95
CA LYS A 21 12.95 -2.23 20.96
C LYS A 21 14.15 -2.96 20.36
N ASN A 22 14.59 -2.51 19.18
CA ASN A 22 15.80 -2.98 18.54
C ASN A 22 16.52 -1.79 17.89
N LYS A 23 17.80 -1.61 18.24
CA LYS A 23 18.60 -0.48 17.77
C LYS A 23 18.83 -0.51 16.24
N GLU A 24 19.08 -1.69 15.68
CA GLU A 24 19.24 -1.86 14.23
C GLU A 24 17.92 -1.55 13.51
N ALA A 25 16.79 -1.99 14.05
CA ALA A 25 15.47 -1.68 13.50
C ALA A 25 15.18 -0.16 13.54
N ASP A 26 15.50 0.52 14.64
CA ASP A 26 15.35 1.97 14.75
C ASP A 26 16.18 2.71 13.68
N ASP A 27 17.47 2.36 13.55
CA ASP A 27 18.38 2.94 12.56
C ASP A 27 17.87 2.70 11.12
N LEU A 28 17.39 1.48 10.81
CA LEU A 28 16.82 1.15 9.52
C LEU A 28 15.55 1.97 9.22
N ILE A 29 14.66 2.13 10.19
CA ILE A 29 13.43 2.92 10.03
C ILE A 29 13.77 4.39 9.72
N ILE A 30 14.80 4.96 10.37
CA ILE A 30 15.24 6.33 10.10
C ILE A 30 15.79 6.41 8.66
N LYS A 31 16.68 5.48 8.27
CA LYS A 31 17.25 5.42 6.91
C LYS A 31 16.17 5.30 5.84
N ILE A 32 15.19 4.39 6.00
CA ILE A 32 14.08 4.21 5.06
C ILE A 32 13.32 5.51 4.80
N ARG A 33 13.16 6.37 5.82
CA ARG A 33 12.44 7.65 5.68
C ARG A 33 13.25 8.75 5.03
N GLN A 34 14.58 8.65 5.06
CA GLN A 34 15.51 9.65 4.53
C GLN A 34 16.09 9.23 3.17
N GLU A 35 15.96 7.96 2.79
CA GLU A 35 16.45 7.42 1.54
C GLU A 35 15.55 7.80 0.36
N TYR A 36 16.17 8.31 -0.71
CA TYR A 36 15.50 8.71 -1.94
C TYR A 36 15.70 7.68 -3.06
N ASP A 37 16.77 6.89 -3.00
CA ASP A 37 16.99 5.80 -3.93
C ASP A 37 16.06 4.63 -3.61
N HIS A 38 15.23 4.24 -4.59
CA HIS A 38 14.20 3.24 -4.38
C HIS A 38 14.77 1.86 -4.05
N ASP A 39 15.83 1.45 -4.74
CA ASP A 39 16.40 0.11 -4.59
C ASP A 39 17.08 -0.03 -3.22
N GLN A 40 17.79 1.01 -2.78
CA GLN A 40 18.35 1.07 -1.43
C GLN A 40 17.25 1.09 -0.36
N GLN A 41 16.18 1.87 -0.55
CA GLN A 41 15.05 1.92 0.37
C GLN A 41 14.38 0.54 0.51
N VAL A 42 14.23 -0.18 -0.59
CA VAL A 42 13.70 -1.56 -0.61
C VAL A 42 14.64 -2.51 0.13
N GLY A 43 15.96 -2.40 -0.09
CA GLY A 43 16.96 -3.18 0.64
C GLY A 43 16.87 -2.99 2.16
N TYR A 44 16.76 -1.75 2.64
CA TYR A 44 16.56 -1.47 4.07
C TYR A 44 15.23 -2.02 4.59
N CYS A 45 14.15 -1.94 3.81
CA CYS A 45 12.86 -2.52 4.18
C CYS A 45 12.94 -4.04 4.34
N HIS A 46 13.64 -4.74 3.44
CA HIS A 46 13.85 -6.19 3.55
C HIS A 46 14.60 -6.54 4.83
N ARG A 47 15.70 -5.83 5.12
CA ARG A 47 16.47 -6.07 6.35
C ARG A 47 15.64 -5.82 7.61
N LEU A 48 14.84 -4.76 7.63
CA LEU A 48 13.92 -4.48 8.75
C LEU A 48 12.91 -5.61 8.94
N HIS A 49 12.31 -6.10 7.85
CA HIS A 49 11.35 -7.20 7.90
C HIS A 49 11.98 -8.53 8.35
N GLU A 50 13.25 -8.81 8.02
CA GLU A 50 13.99 -9.97 8.54
C GLU A 50 14.10 -9.91 10.08
N ILE A 51 14.47 -8.75 10.63
CA ILE A 51 14.56 -8.55 12.08
C ILE A 51 13.21 -8.78 12.74
N ILE A 52 12.14 -8.17 12.20
CA ILE A 52 10.79 -8.33 12.75
C ILE A 52 10.33 -9.79 12.66
N ALA A 53 10.62 -10.48 11.56
CA ALA A 53 10.25 -11.89 11.39
C ALA A 53 11.01 -12.79 12.37
N HIS A 54 12.27 -12.46 12.68
CA HIS A 54 13.09 -13.22 13.63
C HIS A 54 12.70 -12.96 15.09
N GLU A 55 12.50 -11.70 15.49
CA GLU A 55 12.16 -11.35 16.87
C GLU A 55 10.68 -11.62 17.22
N GLN A 56 9.83 -11.79 16.21
CA GLN A 56 8.40 -12.08 16.37
C GLN A 56 7.67 -11.19 17.41
N PRO A 57 7.82 -9.85 17.38
CA PRO A 57 7.06 -8.96 18.27
C PRO A 57 5.55 -9.08 18.05
N TYR A 58 5.13 -9.50 16.85
CA TYR A 58 3.77 -9.92 16.55
C TYR A 58 3.80 -11.21 15.74
N THR A 59 2.79 -12.05 15.97
CA THR A 59 2.48 -13.17 15.09
C THR A 59 1.51 -12.70 14.02
N PHE A 60 1.99 -12.54 12.78
CA PHE A 60 1.12 -12.19 11.65
C PHE A 60 0.25 -13.40 11.28
N LEU A 61 -1.07 -13.31 11.52
CA LEU A 61 -2.00 -14.41 11.30
C LEU A 61 -2.55 -14.46 9.87
N TYR A 62 -3.08 -13.33 9.38
CA TYR A 62 -3.65 -13.21 8.05
C TYR A 62 -3.74 -11.75 7.62
N VAL A 63 -3.84 -11.54 6.30
CA VAL A 63 -4.28 -10.28 5.72
C VAL A 63 -5.74 -10.45 5.29
N GLY A 64 -6.61 -9.57 5.79
CA GLY A 64 -8.03 -9.60 5.46
C GLY A 64 -8.25 -9.43 3.96
N LYS A 65 -8.98 -10.37 3.34
CA LYS A 65 -9.50 -10.18 1.99
C LYS A 65 -10.80 -9.41 2.07
N TRP A 66 -11.03 -8.54 1.10
CA TRP A 66 -12.31 -7.86 0.93
C TRP A 66 -12.91 -8.25 -0.42
N THR A 67 -14.23 -8.27 -0.48
CA THR A 67 -15.00 -8.52 -1.70
C THR A 67 -15.88 -7.31 -1.95
N ALA A 68 -15.80 -6.73 -3.15
CA ALA A 68 -16.76 -5.72 -3.58
C ALA A 68 -17.38 -6.12 -4.92
N ILE A 69 -18.62 -5.68 -5.10
CA ILE A 69 -19.41 -5.88 -6.30
C ILE A 69 -19.54 -4.52 -6.97
N LEU A 70 -19.17 -4.46 -8.25
CA LEU A 70 -19.24 -3.25 -9.07
C LEU A 70 -20.14 -3.51 -10.27
N ASP A 71 -20.93 -2.51 -10.66
CA ASP A 71 -21.67 -2.55 -11.93
C ASP A 71 -20.65 -2.67 -13.08
N LYS A 72 -20.91 -3.55 -14.06
CA LYS A 72 -20.02 -3.77 -15.21
C LYS A 72 -19.71 -2.48 -15.96
N ARG A 73 -20.58 -1.47 -15.86
CA ARG A 73 -20.46 -0.15 -16.51
C ARG A 73 -19.56 0.84 -15.79
N ILE A 74 -18.94 0.47 -14.67
CA ILE A 74 -17.98 1.33 -13.99
C ILE A 74 -16.60 1.15 -14.62
N PHE A 75 -16.05 2.23 -15.15
CA PHE A 75 -14.73 2.29 -15.78
C PHE A 75 -13.89 3.42 -15.17
N ILE A 76 -12.59 3.34 -15.37
CA ILE A 76 -11.67 4.45 -15.15
C ILE A 76 -11.59 5.24 -16.44
N ARG A 77 -11.91 6.54 -16.38
CA ARG A 77 -11.69 7.47 -17.49
C ARG A 77 -10.25 7.97 -17.43
N GLN A 78 -9.51 7.77 -18.52
CA GLN A 78 -8.18 8.35 -18.71
C GLN A 78 -8.24 9.33 -19.87
N VAL A 79 -7.49 10.42 -19.74
CA VAL A 79 -7.34 11.45 -20.77
C VAL A 79 -5.85 11.52 -21.04
N ASP A 80 -5.45 11.20 -22.25
CA ASP A 80 -4.05 11.27 -22.68
C ASP A 80 -3.64 12.75 -22.87
N ASP A 81 -2.34 13.02 -22.98
CA ASP A 81 -1.81 14.39 -23.17
C ASP A 81 -2.36 15.09 -24.43
N ASN A 82 -2.83 14.31 -25.40
CA ASN A 82 -3.48 14.79 -26.64
C ASN A 82 -5.00 15.01 -26.49
N GLY A 83 -5.57 14.91 -25.29
CA GLY A 83 -7.00 15.05 -25.02
C GLY A 83 -7.86 13.84 -25.42
N LYS A 84 -7.25 12.74 -25.87
CA LYS A 84 -7.96 11.51 -26.22
C LYS A 84 -8.50 10.83 -24.97
N ILE A 85 -9.79 10.48 -24.96
CA ILE A 85 -10.44 9.80 -23.84
C ILE A 85 -10.36 8.29 -24.08
N SER A 86 -9.91 7.55 -23.07
CA SER A 86 -9.97 6.09 -23.03
C SER A 86 -10.68 5.60 -21.76
N TYR A 87 -11.29 4.43 -21.84
CA TYR A 87 -11.99 3.77 -20.74
C TYR A 87 -11.33 2.44 -20.44
N THR A 88 -10.84 2.27 -19.22
CA THR A 88 -10.22 1.02 -18.76
C THR A 88 -11.02 0.42 -17.62
N LYS A 89 -11.04 -0.92 -17.54
CA LYS A 89 -11.70 -1.61 -16.43
C LYS A 89 -10.97 -1.31 -15.13
N ILE A 90 -11.71 -1.21 -14.03
CA ILE A 90 -11.11 -1.08 -12.71
C ILE A 90 -10.34 -2.38 -12.40
N THR A 91 -9.05 -2.24 -12.14
CA THR A 91 -8.21 -3.32 -11.61
C THR A 91 -7.66 -2.90 -10.25
N PRO A 92 -7.70 -3.77 -9.23
CA PRO A 92 -7.07 -3.47 -7.95
C PRO A 92 -5.57 -3.19 -8.11
N THR A 93 -5.02 -2.33 -7.25
CA THR A 93 -3.58 -2.17 -7.12
C THR A 93 -2.92 -3.47 -6.64
N LYS A 94 -1.58 -3.54 -6.67
CA LYS A 94 -0.81 -4.67 -6.11
C LYS A 94 -1.14 -4.96 -4.63
N THR A 95 -1.56 -3.93 -3.88
CA THR A 95 -2.00 -4.04 -2.48
C THR A 95 -3.47 -4.46 -2.33
N GLY A 96 -4.14 -4.74 -3.45
CA GLY A 96 -5.55 -5.11 -3.49
C GLY A 96 -6.49 -3.93 -3.26
N ASN A 97 -6.05 -2.68 -3.38
CA ASN A 97 -6.96 -1.53 -3.26
C ASN A 97 -7.62 -1.24 -4.62
N TYR A 98 -8.94 -1.35 -4.68
CA TYR A 98 -9.71 -1.03 -5.89
C TYR A 98 -10.12 0.44 -5.99
N SER A 99 -10.37 1.11 -4.86
CA SER A 99 -10.83 2.50 -4.80
C SER A 99 -9.72 3.53 -4.95
N PHE A 100 -8.47 3.11 -5.16
CA PHE A 100 -7.33 4.01 -5.35
C PHE A 100 -7.57 5.07 -6.45
N TYR A 101 -8.26 4.69 -7.54
CA TYR A 101 -8.60 5.58 -8.65
C TYR A 101 -10.05 6.10 -8.61
N PHE A 102 -10.71 6.10 -7.45
CA PHE A 102 -12.14 6.42 -7.32
C PHE A 102 -12.51 7.78 -7.94
N ASN A 103 -11.63 8.77 -7.84
CA ASN A 103 -11.82 10.10 -8.44
C ASN A 103 -11.84 10.10 -9.98
N LYS A 104 -11.38 9.03 -10.62
CA LYS A 104 -11.40 8.84 -12.08
C LYS A 104 -12.51 7.91 -12.55
N TRP A 105 -13.35 7.44 -11.64
CA TRP A 105 -14.42 6.50 -11.99
C TRP A 105 -15.56 7.21 -12.72
N ILE A 106 -16.06 6.56 -13.75
CA ILE A 106 -17.25 6.99 -14.48
C ILE A 106 -18.16 5.78 -14.67
N LYS A 107 -19.46 6.01 -14.49
CA LYS A 107 -20.49 5.05 -14.88
C LYS A 107 -20.93 5.36 -16.30
N LEU A 108 -20.70 4.44 -17.22
CA LEU A 108 -21.16 4.59 -18.60
C LEU A 108 -22.66 4.30 -18.69
N ALA A 109 -23.39 5.03 -19.54
CA ALA A 109 -24.81 4.78 -19.77
C ALA A 109 -25.03 3.40 -20.41
N GLN A 110 -24.22 3.09 -21.42
CA GLN A 110 -24.19 1.83 -22.16
C GLN A 110 -22.79 1.21 -22.14
N MET A 111 -22.70 -0.09 -22.43
CA MET A 111 -21.41 -0.77 -22.55
C MET A 111 -20.67 -0.28 -23.80
N PRO A 112 -19.38 0.09 -23.70
CA PRO A 112 -18.60 0.41 -24.88
C PRO A 112 -18.49 -0.84 -25.76
N GLU A 113 -18.65 -0.68 -27.07
CA GLU A 113 -18.41 -1.77 -28.02
C GLU A 113 -16.98 -2.28 -27.83
N LYS A 114 -16.83 -3.62 -27.78
CA LYS A 114 -15.51 -4.22 -27.69
C LYS A 114 -14.74 -3.82 -28.95
N THR A 115 -13.74 -2.95 -28.81
CA THR A 115 -12.77 -2.75 -29.89
C THR A 115 -12.08 -4.10 -30.13
N PRO A 116 -12.06 -4.62 -31.37
CA PRO A 116 -11.46 -5.90 -31.70
C PRO A 116 -9.96 -5.94 -31.37
#